data_AF-A0A533ZLP8-F1
#
_entry.id   AF-A0A533ZLP8-F1
#
_cell.length_a   1.000
_cell.length_b   1.000
_cell.length_c   1.000
_cell.angle_alpha   90.00
_cell.angle_beta   90.00
_cell.angle_gamma   90.00
#
_symmetry.space_group_name_H-M   'P 1'
#
loop_
_entity.id
_entity.type
_entity.pdbx_description
1 polymer ?
#
loop_
_entity_poly.entity_id
_entity_poly.type
_entity_poly.pdbx_seq_one_letter_code
_entity_poly.pdbx_strand_id
1 'polypeptide(L)'
;MLTDTKPEFSPGRCDACGLERGPLLKLSLGKDFFGRAYDRLSPASDQSPKWYCETCSMHKNLQRDVRDIRAELDKLSAGQPSQLAGTDQLQRAHVRLREISAILDGHVAGSRLLDPGDIKALIHRLQAQQASPSVPG
;
A
#
# COMPACT_ATOMS: atom_id res chain seq x y z
N MET A 1 1.81 16.61 -21.36
CA MET A 1 1.51 17.65 -20.34
C MET A 1 1.50 16.98 -18.98
N LEU A 2 2.65 16.95 -18.29
CA LEU A 2 2.71 16.55 -16.88
C LEU A 2 2.12 17.72 -16.09
N THR A 3 0.86 17.61 -15.68
CA THR A 3 0.28 18.54 -14.72
C THR A 3 0.98 18.29 -13.39
N ASP A 4 1.98 19.12 -13.10
CA ASP A 4 2.56 19.31 -11.78
C ASP A 4 1.42 19.63 -10.82
N THR A 5 0.90 18.60 -10.17
CA THR A 5 -0.23 18.74 -9.25
C THR A 5 0.37 19.25 -7.97
N LYS A 6 0.46 20.58 -7.85
CA LYS A 6 0.84 21.26 -6.62
C LYS A 6 0.09 20.59 -5.47
N PRO A 7 0.77 20.06 -4.44
CA PRO A 7 0.07 19.43 -3.33
C PRO A 7 -0.88 20.46 -2.74
N GLU A 8 -2.17 20.15 -2.81
CA GLU A 8 -3.22 20.90 -2.14
C GLU A 8 -2.98 20.69 -0.64
N PHE A 9 -2.89 21.77 0.13
CA PHE A 9 -2.66 21.73 1.57
C PHE A 9 -3.87 22.32 2.28
N SER A 10 -4.39 21.59 3.26
CA SER A 10 -5.48 22.06 4.12
C SER A 10 -4.97 22.27 5.55
N PRO A 11 -5.25 23.42 6.20
CA PRO A 11 -5.03 23.56 7.63
C PRO A 11 -6.06 22.69 8.37
N GLY A 12 -5.61 21.79 9.24
CA GLY A 12 -6.53 20.93 9.98
C GLY A 12 -5.87 19.80 10.74
N ARG A 13 -6.71 18.84 11.14
CA ARG A 13 -6.35 17.64 11.89
C ARG A 13 -6.09 16.47 10.94
N CYS A 14 -4.95 15.79 11.07
CA CYS A 14 -4.67 14.56 10.34
C CYS A 14 -5.72 13.48 10.65
N ASP A 15 -6.37 12.94 9.62
CA ASP A 15 -7.43 11.93 9.74
C ASP A 15 -6.94 10.59 10.35
N ALA A 16 -5.63 10.33 10.38
CA ALA A 16 -5.06 9.09 10.92
C ALA A 16 -4.54 9.23 12.36
N CYS A 17 -3.71 10.24 12.64
CA CYS A 17 -3.07 10.39 13.96
C CYS A 17 -3.68 11.50 14.81
N GLY A 18 -4.56 12.32 14.24
CA GLY A 18 -5.18 13.44 14.93
C GLY A 18 -4.26 14.62 15.22
N LEU A 19 -3.06 14.66 14.62
CA LEU A 19 -2.14 15.80 14.75
C LEU A 19 -2.71 17.03 14.06
N GLU A 20 -2.75 18.16 14.77
CA GLU A 20 -3.36 19.42 14.30
C GLU A 20 -2.35 20.44 13.76
N ARG A 21 -1.07 20.05 13.66
CA ARG A 21 0.04 20.93 13.27
C ARG A 21 0.72 20.42 12.01
N GLY A 22 0.88 21.33 11.05
CA GLY A 22 1.66 21.11 9.83
C GLY A 22 0.81 20.95 8.56
N PRO A 23 1.44 20.99 7.39
CA PRO A 23 0.77 20.77 6.12
C PRO A 23 0.14 19.38 6.06
N LEU A 24 -1.14 19.31 5.68
CA LEU A 24 -1.82 18.05 5.38
C LEU A 24 -1.84 17.80 3.87
N LEU A 25 -1.61 16.56 3.48
CA LEU A 25 -1.59 16.09 2.10
C LEU A 25 -2.89 15.34 1.78
N LYS A 26 -3.47 15.66 0.63
CA LYS A 26 -4.57 14.89 0.05
C LYS A 26 -4.04 13.60 -0.58
N LEU A 27 -4.67 12.48 -0.27
CA LEU A 27 -4.24 11.17 -0.76
C LEU A 27 -4.90 10.80 -2.09
N SER A 28 -4.27 11.13 -3.22
CA SER A 28 -4.72 10.72 -4.55
C SER A 28 -4.59 9.21 -4.73
N LEU A 29 -5.59 8.55 -5.33
CA LEU A 29 -5.56 7.11 -5.57
C LEU A 29 -4.50 6.68 -6.59
N GLY A 30 -4.31 7.42 -7.68
CA GLY A 30 -3.31 7.09 -8.70
C GLY A 30 -3.46 5.65 -9.24
N LYS A 31 -2.37 4.89 -9.18
CA LYS A 31 -2.29 3.48 -9.59
C LYS A 31 -2.01 2.59 -8.37
N ASP A 32 -2.45 1.35 -8.47
CA ASP A 32 -2.15 0.29 -7.51
C ASP A 32 -0.69 -0.17 -7.63
N PHE A 33 -0.25 -1.04 -6.72
CA PHE A 33 1.11 -1.59 -6.75
C PHE A 33 1.47 -2.24 -8.10
N PHE A 34 0.52 -2.80 -8.84
CA PHE A 34 0.77 -3.47 -10.13
C PHE A 34 0.67 -2.53 -11.33
N GLY A 35 0.46 -1.23 -11.10
CA GLY A 35 0.38 -0.21 -12.15
C GLY A 35 -1.01 -0.09 -12.80
N ARG A 36 -2.02 -0.81 -12.28
CA ARG A 36 -3.41 -0.69 -12.68
C ARG A 36 -3.97 0.61 -12.11
N ALA A 37 -4.75 1.34 -12.89
CA ALA A 37 -5.49 2.45 -12.32
C ALA A 37 -6.40 1.89 -11.22
N TYR A 38 -6.46 2.55 -10.06
CA TYR A 38 -7.57 2.24 -9.17
C TYR A 38 -8.85 2.57 -9.91
N ASP A 39 -9.76 1.60 -9.95
CA ASP A 39 -11.14 1.90 -10.32
C ASP A 39 -11.58 3.03 -9.39
N ARG A 40 -11.83 4.20 -9.98
CA ARG A 40 -11.95 5.43 -9.21
C ARG A 40 -13.05 5.18 -8.19
N LEU A 41 -12.73 5.47 -6.92
CA LEU A 41 -13.64 5.36 -5.80
C LEU A 41 -15.03 5.81 -6.25
N SER A 42 -16.04 5.04 -5.85
CA SER A 42 -17.43 5.45 -5.86
C SER A 42 -17.56 6.96 -5.55
N PRO A 43 -18.51 7.68 -6.15
CA PRO A 43 -18.70 9.14 -5.98
C PRO A 43 -18.63 9.67 -4.53
N ALA A 44 -18.84 8.82 -3.52
CA ALA A 44 -18.74 9.12 -2.11
C ALA A 44 -17.35 9.57 -1.61
N SER A 45 -16.24 9.10 -2.20
CA SER A 45 -14.90 9.51 -1.72
C SER A 45 -14.45 10.87 -2.22
N ASP A 46 -14.97 11.31 -3.36
CA ASP A 46 -14.77 12.69 -3.83
C ASP A 46 -15.54 13.70 -2.97
N GLN A 47 -16.63 13.26 -2.32
CA GLN A 47 -17.43 14.09 -1.40
C GLN A 47 -16.81 14.25 -0.01
N SER A 48 -15.85 13.39 0.38
CA SER A 48 -15.24 13.42 1.72
C SER A 48 -13.74 13.16 1.69
N PRO A 49 -12.94 14.10 1.12
CA PRO A 49 -11.50 13.94 0.99
C PRO A 49 -10.85 13.80 2.37
N LYS A 50 -9.96 12.81 2.50
CA LYS A 50 -9.16 12.55 3.70
C LYS A 50 -7.79 13.21 3.60
N TRP A 51 -7.35 13.81 4.69
CA TRP A 51 -6.16 14.64 4.80
C TRP A 51 -5.21 14.06 5.85
N TYR A 52 -3.94 13.87 5.47
CA TYR A 52 -2.95 13.21 6.31
C TYR A 52 -1.71 14.08 6.47
N CYS A 53 -1.10 14.09 7.65
CA CYS A 53 0.25 14.63 7.80
C CYS A 53 1.22 13.79 6.96
N GLU A 54 2.41 14.33 6.69
CA GLU A 54 3.43 13.69 5.83
C GLU A 54 3.69 12.22 6.19
N THR A 55 3.97 11.93 7.47
CA THR A 55 4.21 10.55 7.94
C THR A 55 3.00 9.64 7.72
N CYS A 56 1.79 10.13 8.01
CA CYS A 56 0.57 9.33 7.82
C CYS A 56 0.22 9.14 6.35
N SER A 57 0.53 10.11 5.49
CA SER A 57 0.37 10.00 4.04
C SER A 57 1.31 8.93 3.48
N MET A 58 2.58 8.94 3.91
CA MET A 58 3.54 7.90 3.56
C MET A 58 3.08 6.52 4.04
N HIS A 59 2.69 6.36 5.31
CA HIS A 59 2.14 5.10 5.82
C HIS A 59 0.85 4.67 5.10
N LYS A 60 0.01 5.59 4.65
CA LYS A 60 -1.16 5.27 3.84
C LYS A 60 -0.79 4.72 2.46
N ASN A 61 0.25 5.26 1.83
CA ASN A 61 0.75 4.71 0.57
C ASN A 61 1.32 3.30 0.76
N LEU A 62 2.11 3.08 1.82
CA LEU A 62 2.60 1.74 2.16
C LEU A 62 1.44 0.77 2.47
N GLN A 63 0.41 1.21 3.19
CA GLN A 63 -0.80 0.41 3.45
C GLN A 63 -1.51 -0.03 2.16
N ARG A 64 -1.55 0.83 1.13
CA ARG A 64 -2.11 0.48 -0.17
C ARG A 64 -1.31 -0.62 -0.86
N ASP A 65 0.02 -0.49 -0.91
CA ASP A 65 0.89 -1.52 -1.47
C ASP A 65 0.66 -2.87 -0.79
N VAL A 66 0.61 -2.89 0.54
CA VAL A 66 0.36 -4.11 1.34
C VAL A 66 -0.99 -4.72 1.01
N ARG A 67 -2.04 -3.90 0.94
CA ARG A 67 -3.39 -4.37 0.61
C ARG A 67 -3.44 -4.98 -0.80
N ASP A 68 -2.83 -4.31 -1.78
CA ASP A 68 -2.85 -4.75 -3.17
C ASP A 68 -2.08 -6.07 -3.33
N ILE A 69 -0.89 -6.19 -2.71
CA ILE A 69 -0.09 -7.43 -2.69
C ILE A 69 -0.85 -8.56 -1.99
N ARG A 70 -1.46 -8.29 -0.82
CA ARG A 70 -2.27 -9.29 -0.09
C ARG A 70 -3.42 -9.81 -0.94
N ALA A 71 -4.15 -8.93 -1.61
CA ALA A 71 -5.27 -9.32 -2.46
C ALA A 71 -4.84 -10.22 -3.62
N GLU A 72 -3.73 -9.91 -4.30
CA GLU A 72 -3.21 -10.77 -5.38
C GLU A 72 -2.62 -12.08 -4.85
N LEU A 73 -2.07 -12.10 -3.63
CA LEU A 73 -1.58 -13.32 -2.98
C LEU A 73 -2.73 -14.25 -2.58
N ASP A 74 -3.83 -13.69 -2.09
CA ASP A 74 -5.05 -14.44 -1.77
C ASP A 74 -5.65 -15.06 -3.04
N LYS A 75 -5.69 -14.32 -4.16
CA LYS A 75 -6.06 -14.86 -5.47
C LYS A 75 -5.17 -16.03 -5.89
N LEU A 76 -3.85 -15.85 -5.80
CA LEU A 76 -2.88 -16.88 -6.17
C LEU A 76 -3.09 -18.15 -5.31
N SER A 77 -3.27 -17.97 -4.01
CA SER A 77 -3.52 -19.07 -3.06
C SER A 77 -4.84 -19.81 -3.33
N ALA A 78 -5.84 -19.11 -3.89
CA ALA A 78 -7.11 -19.67 -4.30
C ALA A 78 -7.10 -20.24 -5.73
N GLY A 79 -5.96 -20.27 -6.43
CA GLY A 79 -5.84 -20.73 -7.81
C GLY A 79 -6.49 -19.80 -8.84
N GLN A 80 -6.77 -18.55 -8.47
CA GLN A 80 -7.34 -17.54 -9.36
C GLN A 80 -6.23 -16.80 -10.14
N PRO A 81 -6.57 -16.21 -11.30
CA PRO A 81 -5.64 -15.34 -12.03
C PRO A 81 -5.11 -14.21 -11.13
N SER A 82 -3.79 -14.15 -10.99
CA SER A 82 -3.11 -13.21 -10.11
C SER A 82 -1.94 -12.54 -10.82
N GLN A 83 -1.72 -11.26 -10.54
CA GLN A 83 -0.51 -10.55 -10.99
C GLN A 83 0.78 -11.13 -10.39
N LEU A 84 0.67 -11.82 -9.25
CA LEU A 84 1.81 -12.49 -8.60
C LEU A 84 2.16 -13.84 -9.23
N ALA A 85 1.40 -14.32 -10.21
CA ALA A 85 1.77 -15.54 -10.95
C ALA A 85 3.05 -15.35 -11.80
N GLY A 86 3.39 -14.10 -12.15
CA GLY A 86 4.65 -13.76 -12.81
C GLY A 86 5.80 -13.59 -11.82
N THR A 87 6.94 -14.21 -12.10
CA THR A 87 8.15 -14.19 -11.24
C THR A 87 8.63 -12.78 -10.90
N ASP A 88 8.58 -11.86 -11.87
CA ASP A 88 9.05 -10.48 -11.68
C ASP A 88 8.18 -9.71 -10.68
N GLN A 89 6.85 -9.85 -10.80
CA GLN A 89 5.91 -9.19 -9.89
C GLN A 89 5.96 -9.81 -8.49
N LEU A 90 6.12 -11.13 -8.41
CA LEU A 90 6.33 -11.86 -7.16
C LEU A 90 7.59 -11.36 -6.44
N GLN A 91 8.71 -11.25 -7.16
CA GLN A 91 9.98 -10.78 -6.60
C GLN A 91 9.91 -9.31 -6.19
N ARG A 92 9.28 -8.46 -7.03
CA ARG A 92 9.08 -7.05 -6.72
C ARG A 92 8.20 -6.86 -5.49
N ALA A 93 7.13 -7.66 -5.34
CA ALA A 93 6.30 -7.66 -4.14
C ALA A 93 7.10 -8.08 -2.89
N HIS A 94 7.98 -9.07 -3.03
CA HIS A 94 8.83 -9.52 -1.92
C HIS A 94 9.79 -8.43 -1.45
N VAL A 95 10.50 -7.78 -2.38
CA VAL A 95 11.38 -6.64 -2.08
C VAL A 95 10.58 -5.53 -1.40
N ARG A 96 9.41 -5.18 -1.96
CA ARG A 96 8.59 -4.10 -1.43
C ARG A 96 8.14 -4.35 0.01
N LEU A 97 7.71 -5.57 0.34
CA LEU A 97 7.30 -5.89 1.71
C LEU A 97 8.47 -5.83 2.70
N ARG A 98 9.70 -6.20 2.28
CA ARG A 98 10.89 -6.06 3.13
C ARG A 98 11.27 -4.61 3.36
N GLU A 99 11.17 -3.75 2.33
CA GLU A 99 11.35 -2.30 2.49
C GLU A 99 10.34 -1.73 3.50
N ILE A 100 9.06 -2.11 3.38
CA ILE A 100 8.01 -1.67 4.30
C ILE A 100 8.32 -2.12 5.73
N SER A 101 8.74 -3.37 5.93
CA SER A 101 9.16 -3.85 7.25
C SER A 101 10.29 -3.00 7.83
N ALA A 102 11.32 -2.70 7.04
CA ALA A 102 12.45 -1.89 7.49
C ALA A 102 12.04 -0.44 7.83
N ILE A 103 11.14 0.16 7.04
CA ILE A 103 10.61 1.50 7.32
C ILE A 103 9.84 1.53 8.65
N LEU A 104 9.04 0.49 8.92
CA LEU A 104 8.27 0.37 10.15
C LEU A 104 9.18 0.14 11.38
N ASP A 105 10.21 -0.68 11.25
CA ASP A 105 11.17 -0.93 12.33
C ASP A 105 11.96 0.34 12.71
N GLY A 106 12.21 1.24 11.76
CA GLY A 106 12.86 2.54 11.99
C GLY A 106 11.95 3.63 12.59
N HIS A 107 10.63 3.43 12.63
CA HIS A 107 9.69 4.42 13.14
C HIS A 107 9.38 4.22 14.63
N VAL A 108 10.04 5.02 15.48
CA VAL A 108 9.90 4.97 16.96
C VAL A 108 8.45 5.14 17.44
N ALA A 109 7.64 5.93 16.73
CA ALA A 109 6.23 6.17 17.08
C ALA A 109 5.28 5.04 16.61
N GLY A 110 5.78 4.06 15.86
CA GLY A 110 4.99 3.03 15.20
C GLY A 110 4.07 3.58 14.09
N SER A 111 3.37 2.68 13.42
CA SER A 111 2.31 3.04 12.48
C SER A 111 0.95 2.68 13.07
N ARG A 112 -0.02 3.61 13.01
CA ARG A 112 -1.43 3.33 13.33
C ARG A 112 -2.18 2.64 12.18
N LEU A 113 -1.53 2.52 11.02
CA LEU A 113 -2.15 2.07 9.77
C LEU A 113 -1.60 0.72 9.30
N LEU A 114 -0.45 0.32 9.82
CA LEU A 114 0.28 -0.87 9.44
C LEU A 114 0.71 -1.59 10.70
N ASP A 115 0.35 -2.87 10.80
CA ASP A 115 0.83 -3.74 11.87
C ASP A 115 2.09 -4.49 11.40
N PRO A 116 3.24 -4.37 12.10
CA PRO A 116 4.48 -5.04 11.70
C PRO A 116 4.38 -6.57 11.68
N GLY A 117 3.55 -7.17 12.55
CA GLY A 117 3.32 -8.62 12.58
C GLY A 117 2.63 -9.10 11.32
N ASP A 118 1.61 -8.37 10.87
CA ASP A 118 0.90 -8.59 9.61
C ASP A 118 1.84 -8.54 8.39
N ILE A 119 2.79 -7.60 8.38
CA ILE A 119 3.78 -7.48 7.30
C ILE A 119 4.72 -8.69 7.29
N LYS A 120 5.24 -9.09 8.45
CA LYS A 120 6.10 -10.27 8.58
C LYS A 120 5.38 -11.55 8.14
N ALA A 121 4.13 -11.73 8.56
CA ALA A 121 3.30 -12.86 8.13
C ALA A 121 3.09 -12.87 6.61
N LEU A 122 2.86 -11.70 6.00
CA LEU A 122 2.68 -11.58 4.57
C LEU A 122 3.97 -11.91 3.79
N ILE A 123 5.14 -11.49 4.28
CA ILE A 123 6.44 -11.84 3.70
C ILE A 123 6.62 -13.36 3.68
N HIS A 124 6.34 -14.04 4.80
CA HIS A 124 6.46 -15.49 4.90
C HIS A 124 5.52 -16.22 3.95
N ARG A 125 4.27 -15.78 3.85
CA ARG A 125 3.30 -16.35 2.90
C ARG A 125 3.77 -16.20 1.45
N LEU A 126 4.30 -15.03 1.10
CA LEU A 126 4.80 -14.77 -0.24
C LEU A 126 6.01 -15.65 -0.57
N GLN A 127 6.94 -15.83 0.37
CA GLN A 127 8.09 -16.74 0.22
C GLN A 127 7.67 -18.19 -0.02
N ALA A 128 6.64 -18.67 0.69
CA ALA A 128 6.10 -20.02 0.49
C ALA A 128 5.55 -20.23 -0.94
N GLN A 129 5.00 -19.18 -1.56
CA GLN A 129 4.58 -19.22 -2.96
C GLN A 129 5.77 -19.26 -3.92
N GLN A 130 6.90 -18.58 -3.63
CA GLN A 130 8.11 -18.66 -4.47
C GLN A 130 8.74 -20.06 -4.43
N ALA A 131 8.66 -20.73 -3.27
CA ALA A 131 9.21 -22.07 -3.08
C ALA A 131 8.32 -23.19 -3.64
N SER A 132 7.07 -22.87 -3.99
CA SER A 132 6.14 -23.81 -4.62
C SER A 132 6.30 -23.68 -6.15
N PRO A 133 6.97 -24.61 -6.85
CA PRO A 133 7.07 -24.53 -8.30
C PRO A 133 5.68 -24.60 -8.89
N SER A 134 5.29 -23.56 -9.63
CA SER A 134 4.11 -23.57 -10.47
C SER A 134 4.21 -24.73 -11.44
N VAL A 135 3.35 -25.74 -11.29
CA VAL A 135 3.19 -26.82 -12.27
C VAL A 135 2.63 -26.17 -13.54
N PRO A 136 3.35 -26.18 -14.67
CA PRO A 136 2.74 -25.80 -15.94
C PRO A 136 1.73 -26.89 -16.31
N GLY A 137 0.46 -26.51 -16.38
CA GLY A 137 -0.60 -27.29 -17.04
C GLY A 137 -0.62 -27.02 -18.53
#